data_AF-A0A7K4D8E7-F1
#
_entry.id   AF-A0A7K4D8E7-F1
#
_cell.length_a   1.000
_cell.length_b   1.000
_cell.length_c   1.000
_cell.angle_alpha   90.00
_cell.angle_beta   90.00
_cell.angle_gamma   90.00
#
_symmetry.space_group_name_H-M   'P 1'
#
loop_
_entity.id
_entity.type
_entity.pdbx_description
1 polymer ?
#
loop_
_entity_poly.entity_id
_entity_poly.type
_entity_poly.pdbx_seq_one_letter_code
_entity_poly.pdbx_strand_id
1 'polypeptide(L)'
;MESRDDNSVLTRTEMQIIRSLKLSFRTYDDLEKEGVGDSKTLNIAINALLAKRLMSQMIKENDLGYSTEYFLTPKGIEMSKILALMRIYKFPDEGMTRLKLKILEFLKEEKKLEKITNFLGIDEAEVKRNLRVLVNTNLIKKDEDIYSITYAGDKFLSIFLK
;
A
#
# COMPACT_ATOMS: atom_id res chain seq x y z
N MET A 1 -23.80 -3.57 -5.88
CA MET A 1 -22.48 -4.22 -5.98
C MET A 1 -21.45 -3.18 -5.62
N GLU A 2 -20.98 -3.16 -4.37
CA GLU A 2 -19.79 -2.36 -4.01
C GLU A 2 -18.61 -2.95 -4.77
N SER A 3 -17.88 -2.11 -5.48
CA SER A 3 -16.73 -2.56 -6.25
C SER A 3 -15.65 -3.05 -5.30
N ARG A 4 -14.96 -4.14 -5.63
CA ARG A 4 -13.82 -4.66 -4.84
C ARG A 4 -12.72 -3.60 -4.61
N ASP A 5 -12.72 -2.50 -5.38
CA ASP A 5 -11.76 -1.40 -5.29
C ASP A 5 -12.05 -0.40 -4.16
N ASP A 6 -13.30 -0.28 -3.67
CA ASP A 6 -13.65 0.74 -2.66
C ASP A 6 -13.05 0.44 -1.27
N ASN A 7 -12.62 -0.81 -1.03
CA ASN A 7 -12.01 -1.23 0.23
C ASN A 7 -10.47 -1.20 0.20
N SER A 8 -9.84 -0.89 -0.95
CA SER A 8 -8.39 -0.85 -1.07
C SER A 8 -7.82 0.52 -0.72
N VAL A 9 -6.76 0.52 0.10
CA VAL A 9 -5.93 1.71 0.38
C VAL A 9 -4.71 1.71 -0.53
N LEU A 10 -4.10 0.54 -0.74
CA LEU A 10 -3.01 0.34 -1.68
C LEU A 10 -2.99 -1.13 -2.12
N THR A 11 -3.23 -1.41 -3.39
CA THR A 11 -3.23 -2.78 -3.94
C THR A 11 -1.82 -3.34 -4.02
N ARG A 12 -1.71 -4.65 -4.24
CA ARG A 12 -0.44 -5.33 -4.50
C ARG A 12 0.33 -4.69 -5.66
N THR A 13 -0.36 -4.48 -6.78
CA THR A 13 0.21 -3.89 -8.00
C THR A 13 0.66 -2.45 -7.75
N GLU A 14 -0.13 -1.65 -7.05
CA GLU A 14 0.25 -0.27 -6.69
C GLU A 14 1.55 -0.23 -5.85
N MET A 15 1.67 -1.14 -4.87
CA MET A 15 2.89 -1.27 -4.07
C MET A 15 4.11 -1.70 -4.89
N GLN A 16 3.92 -2.61 -5.85
CA GLN A 16 4.97 -3.05 -6.75
C GLN A 16 5.45 -1.92 -7.67
N ILE A 17 4.54 -1.13 -8.24
CA ILE A 17 4.89 0.05 -9.05
C ILE A 17 5.68 1.06 -8.21
N ILE A 18 5.23 1.38 -6.98
CA ILE A 18 5.95 2.32 -6.11
C ILE A 18 7.36 1.83 -5.77
N ARG A 19 7.54 0.52 -5.59
CA ARG A 19 8.84 -0.09 -5.36
C ARG A 19 9.74 -0.01 -6.60
N SER A 20 9.17 -0.20 -7.79
CA SER A 20 9.88 -0.07 -9.07
C SER A 20 10.37 1.37 -9.33
N LEU A 21 9.51 2.36 -9.08
CA LEU A 21 9.77 3.78 -9.37
C LEU A 21 10.68 4.49 -8.35
N LYS A 22 11.24 3.81 -7.35
CA LYS A 22 11.83 4.40 -6.13
C LYS A 22 12.75 5.60 -6.38
N LEU A 23 13.52 5.61 -7.48
CA LEU A 23 14.39 6.74 -7.88
C LEU A 23 14.50 6.90 -9.41
N SER A 24 13.50 6.45 -10.17
CA SER A 24 13.61 6.42 -11.63
C SER A 24 12.30 6.76 -12.32
N PHE A 25 12.44 7.33 -13.50
CA PHE A 25 11.38 7.46 -14.48
C PHE A 25 11.19 6.11 -15.18
N ARG A 26 9.94 5.71 -15.40
CA ARG A 26 9.59 4.49 -16.14
C ARG A 26 8.45 4.78 -17.10
N THR A 27 8.50 4.20 -18.29
CA THR A 27 7.36 4.17 -19.21
C THR A 27 6.38 3.07 -18.80
N TYR A 28 5.20 3.05 -19.44
CA TYR A 28 4.26 1.94 -19.28
C TYR A 28 4.91 0.60 -19.67
N ASP A 29 5.63 0.56 -20.80
CA ASP A 29 6.27 -0.64 -21.31
C ASP A 29 7.34 -1.19 -20.36
N ASP A 30 8.07 -0.30 -19.66
CA ASP A 30 9.04 -0.73 -18.66
C ASP A 30 8.34 -1.44 -17.48
N LEU A 31 7.21 -0.89 -17.00
CA LEU A 31 6.44 -1.48 -15.92
C LEU A 31 5.77 -2.80 -16.33
N GLU A 32 5.32 -2.91 -17.58
CA GLU A 32 4.76 -4.14 -18.14
C GLU A 32 5.82 -5.25 -18.26
N LYS A 33 7.02 -4.90 -18.75
CA LYS A 33 8.16 -5.84 -18.83
C LYS A 33 8.65 -6.33 -17.47
N GLU A 34 8.54 -5.51 -16.44
CA GLU A 34 8.85 -5.91 -15.06
C GLU A 34 7.83 -6.92 -14.48
N GLY A 35 6.73 -7.21 -15.19
CA GLY A 35 5.74 -8.20 -14.78
C GLY A 35 4.95 -7.78 -13.54
N VAL A 36 4.75 -6.48 -13.35
CA VAL A 36 4.05 -5.92 -12.18
C VAL A 36 2.56 -6.27 -12.16
N GLY A 37 1.97 -6.60 -13.32
CA GLY A 37 0.61 -7.12 -13.46
C GLY A 37 0.27 -7.33 -14.94
N ASP A 38 -0.92 -7.89 -15.22
CA ASP A 38 -1.47 -7.85 -16.58
C ASP A 38 -1.80 -6.41 -17.00
N SER A 39 -1.92 -6.15 -18.29
CA SER A 39 -2.09 -4.80 -18.84
C SER A 39 -3.31 -4.06 -18.28
N LYS A 40 -4.41 -4.76 -17.96
CA LYS A 40 -5.61 -4.14 -17.39
C LYS A 40 -5.36 -3.75 -15.93
N THR A 41 -4.81 -4.66 -15.14
CA THR A 41 -4.46 -4.43 -13.73
C THR A 41 -3.41 -3.32 -13.59
N LEU A 42 -2.43 -3.27 -14.49
CA LEU A 42 -1.41 -2.23 -14.54
C LEU A 42 -2.01 -0.85 -14.79
N ASN A 43 -2.87 -0.72 -15.80
CA ASN A 43 -3.55 0.54 -16.11
C ASN A 43 -4.43 1.05 -14.94
N ILE A 44 -5.16 0.16 -14.28
CA ILE A 44 -5.97 0.51 -13.10
C ILE A 44 -5.07 1.02 -11.97
N ALA A 45 -3.97 0.32 -11.69
CA ALA A 45 -3.02 0.71 -10.64
C ALA A 45 -2.33 2.05 -10.94
N ILE A 46 -1.93 2.31 -12.19
CA ILE A 46 -1.35 3.59 -12.62
C ILE A 46 -2.33 4.74 -12.35
N ASN A 47 -3.57 4.62 -12.85
CA ASN A 47 -4.59 5.65 -12.66
C ASN A 47 -4.90 5.90 -11.18
N ALA A 48 -4.95 4.83 -10.39
CA ALA A 48 -5.20 4.92 -8.97
C ALA A 48 -4.04 5.59 -8.20
N LEU A 49 -2.78 5.34 -8.58
CA LEU A 49 -1.60 6.02 -8.01
C LEU A 49 -1.54 7.51 -8.36
N LEU A 50 -1.93 7.88 -9.60
CA LEU A 50 -2.07 9.27 -10.04
C LEU A 50 -3.16 9.98 -9.22
N ALA A 51 -4.33 9.36 -9.07
CA ALA A 51 -5.44 9.89 -8.28
C ALA A 51 -5.07 10.07 -6.80
N LYS A 52 -4.32 9.12 -6.22
CA LYS A 52 -3.80 9.20 -4.84
C LYS A 52 -2.65 10.21 -4.68
N ARG A 53 -2.18 10.83 -5.78
CA ARG A 53 -1.03 11.74 -5.84
C ARG A 53 0.26 11.11 -5.31
N LEU A 54 0.39 9.79 -5.42
CA LEU A 54 1.62 9.05 -5.09
C LEU A 54 2.56 9.00 -6.30
N MET A 55 2.01 9.16 -7.50
CA MET A 55 2.74 9.19 -8.75
C MET A 55 2.34 10.43 -9.55
N SER A 56 3.21 10.85 -10.45
CA SER A 56 2.93 11.84 -11.49
C SER A 56 3.46 11.32 -12.82
N GLN A 57 3.09 12.01 -13.90
CA GLN A 57 3.51 11.67 -15.25
C GLN A 57 3.99 12.93 -15.97
N MET A 58 4.95 12.74 -16.88
CA MET A 58 5.41 13.78 -17.78
C MET A 58 5.50 13.22 -19.20
N ILE A 59 5.23 14.08 -20.18
CA ILE A 59 5.47 13.77 -21.59
C ILE A 59 6.91 14.21 -21.90
N LYS A 60 7.68 13.31 -22.50
CA LYS A 60 9.06 13.54 -22.88
C LYS A 60 9.23 13.24 -24.36
N GLU A 61 9.83 14.19 -25.07
CA GLU A 61 10.24 14.00 -26.46
C GLU A 61 11.50 13.12 -26.51
N ASN A 62 11.54 12.21 -27.47
CA ASN A 62 12.65 11.30 -27.73
C ASN A 62 12.78 11.07 -29.24
N ASP A 63 13.81 10.33 -29.66
CA ASP A 63 14.11 10.11 -31.09
C ASP A 63 12.99 9.39 -31.86
N LEU A 64 12.03 8.76 -31.16
CA LEU A 64 10.89 8.04 -31.72
C LEU A 64 9.56 8.83 -31.60
N GLY A 65 9.59 10.06 -31.10
CA GLY A 65 8.41 10.90 -30.89
C GLY A 65 8.23 11.29 -29.42
N TYR A 66 7.07 10.99 -28.84
CA TYR A 66 6.75 11.33 -27.45
C TYR A 66 6.47 10.08 -26.62
N SER A 67 7.02 10.03 -25.40
CA SER A 67 6.73 9.00 -24.42
C SER A 67 6.18 9.60 -23.13
N THR A 68 5.22 8.93 -22.51
CA THR A 68 4.80 9.23 -21.13
C THR A 68 5.71 8.50 -20.16
N GLU A 69 6.41 9.26 -19.31
CA GLU A 69 7.21 8.73 -18.21
C GLU A 69 6.50 8.99 -16.88
N TYR A 70 6.46 7.97 -16.03
CA TYR A 70 5.91 8.00 -14.68
C TYR A 70 7.02 8.11 -13.63
N PHE A 71 6.76 8.85 -12.56
CA PHE A 71 7.69 9.03 -11.45
C PHE A 71 6.95 9.27 -10.12
N LEU A 72 7.63 9.01 -8.99
CA LEU A 72 7.05 9.23 -7.67
C LEU A 72 7.00 10.72 -7.32
N THR A 73 5.88 11.16 -6.75
CA THR A 73 5.79 12.47 -6.08
C THR A 73 6.55 12.43 -4.75
N PRO A 74 6.76 13.56 -4.06
CA PRO A 74 7.31 13.53 -2.69
C PRO A 74 6.53 12.61 -1.74
N LYS A 75 5.20 12.58 -1.85
CA LYS A 75 4.34 11.65 -1.09
C LYS A 75 4.59 10.19 -1.49
N GLY A 76 4.78 9.92 -2.78
CA GLY A 76 5.15 8.60 -3.31
C GLY A 76 6.53 8.13 -2.85
N ILE A 77 7.51 9.03 -2.79
CA ILE A 77 8.86 8.73 -2.30
C ILE A 77 8.81 8.32 -0.83
N GLU A 78 8.07 9.06 0.00
CA GLU A 78 7.85 8.67 1.40
C GLU A 78 7.15 7.32 1.52
N MET A 79 6.13 7.05 0.70
CA MET A 79 5.51 5.72 0.63
C MET A 79 6.54 4.64 0.25
N SER A 80 7.40 4.88 -0.75
CA SER A 80 8.44 3.93 -1.16
C SER A 80 9.45 3.63 -0.04
N LYS A 81 9.81 4.64 0.77
CA LYS A 81 10.62 4.46 1.98
C LYS A 81 9.90 3.59 3.00
N ILE A 82 8.60 3.82 3.22
CA ILE A 82 7.77 3.01 4.13
C ILE A 82 7.71 1.56 3.64
N LEU A 83 7.45 1.33 2.34
CA LEU A 83 7.45 -0.02 1.76
C LEU A 83 8.79 -0.74 1.94
N ALA A 84 9.91 -0.01 1.92
CA ALA A 84 11.23 -0.57 2.19
C ALA A 84 11.46 -0.92 3.67
N LEU A 85 10.76 -0.25 4.59
CA LEU A 85 10.76 -0.60 6.02
C LEU A 85 9.81 -1.77 6.33
N MET A 86 8.81 -2.00 5.48
CA MET A 86 7.98 -3.19 5.56
C MET A 86 8.84 -4.41 5.19
N ARG A 87 8.86 -5.44 6.04
CA ARG A 87 9.68 -6.65 5.85
C ARG A 87 9.06 -7.61 4.83
N ILE A 88 8.78 -7.11 3.63
CA ILE A 88 7.95 -7.78 2.65
C ILE A 88 8.82 -8.62 1.70
N TYR A 89 8.77 -9.94 1.88
CA TYR A 89 9.26 -10.87 0.86
C TYR A 89 8.26 -10.98 -0.31
N LYS A 90 6.96 -10.97 -0.01
CA LYS A 90 5.86 -10.94 -0.99
C LYS A 90 4.75 -10.00 -0.49
N PHE A 91 4.32 -9.06 -1.32
CA PHE A 91 3.22 -8.16 -0.97
C PHE A 91 1.92 -8.95 -0.74
N PRO A 92 1.07 -8.56 0.24
CA PRO A 92 -0.22 -9.21 0.45
C PRO A 92 -1.06 -9.22 -0.83
N ASP A 93 -1.75 -10.32 -1.11
CA ASP A 93 -2.50 -10.46 -2.37
C ASP A 93 -3.67 -9.46 -2.44
N GLU A 94 -4.35 -9.20 -1.32
CA GLU A 94 -5.37 -8.15 -1.22
C GLU A 94 -4.80 -6.73 -1.01
N GLY A 95 -3.48 -6.62 -0.88
CA GLY A 95 -2.81 -5.37 -0.52
C GLY A 95 -3.18 -4.84 0.88
N MET A 96 -3.07 -3.53 1.02
CA MET A 96 -3.47 -2.79 2.22
C MET A 96 -4.91 -2.31 2.05
N THR A 97 -5.79 -2.71 2.97
CA THR A 97 -7.23 -2.40 2.91
C THR A 97 -7.62 -1.33 3.92
N ARG A 98 -8.81 -0.74 3.77
CA ARG A 98 -9.36 0.22 4.74
C ARG A 98 -9.54 -0.40 6.11
N LEU A 99 -9.91 -1.68 6.18
CA LEU A 99 -9.97 -2.43 7.44
C LEU A 99 -8.61 -2.47 8.15
N LYS A 100 -7.53 -2.76 7.42
CA LYS A 100 -6.17 -2.73 7.98
C LYS A 100 -5.77 -1.33 8.44
N LEU A 101 -6.18 -0.28 7.71
CA LEU A 101 -5.94 1.10 8.11
C LEU A 101 -6.69 1.47 9.40
N LYS A 102 -7.97 1.07 9.52
CA LYS A 102 -8.77 1.24 10.75
C LYS A 102 -8.15 0.52 11.94
N ILE A 103 -7.62 -0.69 11.75
CA ILE A 103 -6.88 -1.40 12.80
C ILE A 103 -5.66 -0.58 13.23
N LEU A 104 -4.85 -0.09 12.29
CA LEU A 104 -3.67 0.73 12.61
C LEU A 104 -4.03 2.00 13.38
N GLU A 105 -5.13 2.66 12.99
CA GLU A 105 -5.65 3.84 13.67
C GLU A 105 -6.08 3.53 15.10
N PHE A 106 -6.89 2.49 15.28
CA PHE A 106 -7.37 2.06 16.61
C PHE A 106 -6.23 1.65 17.55
N LEU A 107 -5.16 1.06 17.01
CA LEU A 107 -3.96 0.67 17.77
C LEU A 107 -3.18 1.86 18.36
N LYS A 108 -3.51 3.10 18.00
CA LYS A 108 -2.99 4.29 18.69
C LYS A 108 -3.54 4.45 20.11
N GLU A 109 -4.73 3.94 20.35
CA GLU A 109 -5.45 4.10 21.62
C GLU A 109 -5.47 2.80 22.43
N GLU A 110 -5.74 1.67 21.77
CA GLU A 110 -5.94 0.39 22.44
C GLU A 110 -5.19 -0.73 21.73
N LYS A 111 -4.57 -1.61 22.52
CA LYS A 111 -3.60 -2.60 22.06
C LYS A 111 -4.08 -4.04 22.20
N LYS A 112 -5.15 -4.28 22.96
CA LYS A 112 -5.65 -5.63 23.25
C LYS A 112 -6.52 -6.18 22.11
N LEU A 113 -6.28 -7.45 21.76
CA LEU A 113 -7.05 -8.16 20.73
C LEU A 113 -8.57 -8.05 20.92
N GLU A 114 -9.05 -8.37 22.12
CA GLU A 114 -10.48 -8.39 22.45
C GLU A 114 -11.16 -7.06 22.12
N LYS A 115 -10.48 -5.94 22.40
CA LYS A 115 -11.00 -4.61 22.13
C LYS A 115 -11.02 -4.28 20.65
N ILE A 116 -10.02 -4.74 19.89
CA ILE A 116 -9.99 -4.61 18.42
C ILE A 116 -11.17 -5.37 17.80
N THR A 117 -11.40 -6.61 18.24
CA THR A 117 -12.52 -7.44 17.75
C THR A 117 -13.86 -6.78 18.02
N ASN A 118 -14.09 -6.31 19.26
CA ASN A 118 -15.31 -5.60 19.64
C ASN A 118 -15.51 -4.30 18.86
N PHE A 119 -14.43 -3.54 18.62
CA PHE A 119 -14.48 -2.31 17.84
C PHE A 119 -14.87 -2.54 16.38
N LEU A 120 -14.32 -3.59 15.75
CA LEU A 120 -14.57 -3.87 14.34
C LEU A 120 -15.93 -4.53 14.09
N GLY A 121 -16.49 -5.23 15.09
CA GLY A 121 -17.78 -5.91 14.96
C GLY A 121 -17.76 -7.05 13.93
N ILE A 122 -16.60 -7.67 13.71
CA ILE A 122 -16.40 -8.78 12.78
C ILE A 122 -15.81 -10.00 13.49
N ASP A 123 -15.79 -11.14 12.80
CA ASP A 123 -15.28 -12.40 13.33
C ASP A 123 -13.81 -12.30 13.79
N GLU A 124 -13.51 -12.85 14.96
CA GLU A 124 -12.16 -12.79 15.55
C GLU A 124 -11.11 -13.46 14.65
N ALA A 125 -11.46 -14.52 13.91
CA ALA A 125 -10.53 -15.15 12.98
C ALA A 125 -10.19 -14.22 11.80
N GLU A 126 -11.15 -13.39 11.34
CA GLU A 126 -10.91 -12.35 10.35
C GLU A 126 -9.99 -11.24 10.89
N VAL A 127 -10.22 -10.79 12.13
CA VAL A 127 -9.33 -9.83 12.81
C VAL A 127 -7.91 -10.39 12.93
N LYS A 128 -7.77 -11.63 13.41
CA LYS A 128 -6.48 -12.32 13.53
C LYS A 128 -5.76 -12.46 12.18
N ARG A 129 -6.49 -12.71 11.08
CA ARG A 129 -5.91 -12.74 9.72
C ARG A 129 -5.34 -11.38 9.33
N ASN A 130 -6.08 -10.30 9.53
CA ASN A 130 -5.61 -8.95 9.23
C ASN A 130 -4.41 -8.54 10.10
N LEU A 131 -4.47 -8.81 11.41
CA LEU A 131 -3.36 -8.56 12.34
C LEU A 131 -2.11 -9.34 11.95
N ARG A 132 -2.24 -10.61 11.52
CA ARG A 132 -1.10 -11.39 11.04
C ARG A 132 -0.45 -10.75 9.83
N VAL A 133 -1.23 -10.26 8.87
CA VAL A 133 -0.67 -9.53 7.72
C VAL A 133 0.09 -8.29 8.18
N LEU A 134 -0.50 -7.48 9.07
CA LEU A 134 0.15 -6.27 9.61
C LEU A 134 1.43 -6.56 10.39
N VAL A 135 1.50 -7.68 11.13
CA VAL A 135 2.73 -8.14 11.79
C VAL A 135 3.78 -8.54 10.77
N ASN A 136 3.39 -9.36 9.77
CA ASN A 136 4.32 -9.85 8.75
C ASN A 136 4.86 -8.74 7.86
N THR A 137 4.09 -7.66 7.67
CA THR A 137 4.55 -6.47 6.94
C THR A 137 5.30 -5.46 7.81
N ASN A 138 5.59 -5.79 9.08
CA ASN A 138 6.28 -4.91 10.03
C ASN A 138 5.55 -3.58 10.28
N LEU A 139 4.22 -3.51 10.10
CA LEU A 139 3.43 -2.33 10.43
C LEU A 139 3.00 -2.33 11.91
N ILE A 140 2.85 -3.51 12.48
CA ILE A 140 2.62 -3.69 13.93
C ILE A 140 3.55 -4.77 14.47
N LYS A 141 3.75 -4.76 15.78
CA LYS A 141 4.39 -5.85 16.53
C LYS A 141 3.36 -6.48 17.48
N LYS A 142 3.51 -7.77 17.73
CA LYS A 142 2.71 -8.55 18.66
C LYS A 142 3.60 -9.02 19.81
N ASP A 143 3.14 -8.79 21.04
CA ASP A 143 3.73 -9.32 22.27
C ASP A 143 2.59 -9.92 23.10
N GLU A 144 2.59 -11.24 23.27
CA GLU A 144 1.42 -11.99 23.78
C GLU A 144 0.10 -11.58 23.10
N ASP A 145 -0.87 -11.01 23.81
CA ASP A 145 -2.14 -10.51 23.25
C ASP A 145 -2.18 -8.98 23.07
N ILE A 146 -1.02 -8.34 23.10
CA ILE A 146 -0.83 -6.90 22.94
C ILE A 146 -0.24 -6.61 21.56
N TYR A 147 -0.91 -5.77 20.79
CA TYR A 147 -0.48 -5.28 19.49
C TYR A 147 -0.06 -3.82 19.60
N SER A 148 1.05 -3.44 18.98
CA SER A 148 1.48 -2.04 18.96
C SER A 148 2.01 -1.65 17.59
N ILE A 149 1.73 -0.41 17.20
CA ILE A 149 2.20 0.14 15.93
C ILE A 149 3.72 0.27 15.94
N THR A 150 4.36 -0.10 14.84
CA THR A 150 5.80 0.14 14.63
C THR A 150 6.02 1.53 14.06
N TYR A 151 7.28 1.95 13.94
CA TYR A 151 7.65 3.17 13.21
C TYR A 151 7.14 3.16 11.76
N ALA A 152 7.25 2.01 11.06
CA ALA A 152 6.75 1.88 9.69
C ALA A 152 5.22 1.98 9.64
N GLY A 153 4.52 1.39 10.62
CA GLY A 153 3.07 1.49 10.76
C GLY A 153 2.59 2.93 10.94
N ASP A 154 3.22 3.68 11.84
CA ASP A 154 2.81 5.06 12.11
C ASP A 154 3.07 5.97 10.90
N LYS A 155 4.22 5.79 10.23
CA LYS A 155 4.50 6.49 8.97
C LYS A 155 3.50 6.11 7.87
N PHE A 156 3.17 4.82 7.70
CA PHE A 156 2.17 4.37 6.75
C PHE A 156 0.82 5.06 6.99
N LEU A 157 0.34 5.03 8.22
CA LEU A 157 -0.92 5.64 8.62
C LEU A 157 -0.94 7.16 8.35
N SER A 158 0.17 7.86 8.63
CA SER A 158 0.29 9.31 8.40
C SER A 158 0.13 9.74 6.92
N ILE A 159 0.35 8.84 5.96
CA ILE A 159 0.18 9.12 4.53
C ILE A 159 -1.30 9.22 4.14
N PHE A 160 -2.17 8.54 4.90
CA PHE A 160 -3.59 8.38 4.59
C PHE A 160 -4.53 9.13 5.57
N LEU A 161 -4.04 9.62 6.71
CA LEU A 161 -4.81 10.42 7.69
C LEU A 161 -4.83 11.94 7.41
N LYS A 162 -4.78 12.37 6.14
CA LYS A 162 -4.86 13.80 5.78
C LYS A 162 -6.09 14.10 4.96
#